data_AF-A0A1D2WE18-F1
#
_entry.id   AF-A0A1D2WE18-F1
#
_cell.length_a   1.000
_cell.length_b   1.000
_cell.length_c   1.000
_cell.angle_alpha   90.00
_cell.angle_beta   90.00
_cell.angle_gamma   90.00
#
_symmetry.space_group_name_H-M   'P 1'
#
loop_
_entity.id
_entity.type
_entity.pdbx_description
1 polymer ?
#
loop_
_entity_poly.entity_id
_entity_poly.type
_entity_poly.pdbx_seq_one_letter_code
_entity_poly.pdbx_strand_id
1 'polypeptide(L)'
;MEKNRLVDFVAKIMEKSGFKVHKYFKTSKHLVDIYGVLPTVLGDISVIVACKNYEERWKVGLDVLKEMEMVAKTLQASKVIVITTSTFSDNALSYANGRNIALIDKDELMNIAKSLSKKNVETYQNYDEEEEGDEEETYVLPSDSAGSSFLSRGKRGSLTGKKRNISNSDASDNLKKWGKTLLSNPIALIIIVLAVSTLIPYLIHINKALLGILRIFIAAVLSYGIVMAVERDITVTLIRGSTVFFVTLIIYIALIFLT
;
A
#
# COMPACT_ATOMS: atom_id res chain seq x y z
N MET A 1 32.61 -7.10 -6.90
CA MET A 1 32.51 -5.92 -6.02
C MET A 1 33.31 -6.19 -4.76
N GLU A 2 34.00 -5.23 -4.15
CA GLU A 2 34.60 -5.46 -2.83
C GLU A 2 33.50 -5.50 -1.76
N LYS A 3 33.62 -6.40 -0.77
CA LYS A 3 32.60 -6.55 0.29
C LYS A 3 32.28 -5.22 0.98
N ASN A 4 33.30 -4.40 1.23
CA ASN A 4 33.15 -3.10 1.90
C ASN A 4 32.28 -2.13 1.10
N ARG A 5 32.40 -2.13 -0.23
CA ARG A 5 31.59 -1.26 -1.10
C ARG A 5 30.10 -1.62 -1.06
N LEU A 6 29.77 -2.90 -0.94
CA LEU A 6 28.39 -3.35 -0.78
C LEU A 6 27.83 -2.89 0.56
N VAL A 7 28.59 -3.05 1.64
CA VAL A 7 28.22 -2.60 2.99
C VAL A 7 27.98 -1.08 3.00
N ASP A 8 28.89 -0.30 2.41
CA ASP A 8 28.75 1.16 2.34
C ASP A 8 27.54 1.60 1.50
N PHE A 9 27.28 0.90 0.40
CA PHE A 9 26.11 1.17 -0.44
C PHE A 9 24.80 0.94 0.33
N VAL A 10 24.68 -0.22 0.98
CA VAL A 10 23.49 -0.57 1.78
C VAL A 10 23.34 0.39 2.97
N ALA A 11 24.44 0.73 3.65
CA ALA A 11 24.42 1.68 4.75
C ALA A 11 23.83 3.03 4.31
N LYS A 12 24.27 3.55 3.16
CA LYS A 12 23.76 4.81 2.61
C LYS A 12 22.26 4.74 2.25
N ILE A 13 21.78 3.58 1.79
CA ILE A 13 20.34 3.36 1.53
C ILE A 13 19.55 3.42 2.83
N MET A 14 20.04 2.76 3.87
CA MET A 14 19.38 2.72 5.17
C MET A 14 19.36 4.11 5.84
N GLU A 15 20.47 4.84 5.77
CA GLU A 15 20.57 6.22 6.27
C GLU A 15 19.56 7.14 5.56
N LYS A 16 19.47 7.05 4.22
CA LYS A 16 18.46 7.80 3.45
C LYS A 16 17.02 7.43 3.81
N SER A 17 16.80 6.22 4.31
CA SER A 17 15.49 5.76 4.78
C SER A 17 15.17 6.19 6.21
N GLY A 18 16.07 6.92 6.89
CA GLY A 18 15.87 7.44 8.24
C GLY A 18 16.46 6.57 9.36
N PHE A 19 17.17 5.49 9.03
CA PHE A 19 17.83 4.66 10.04
C PHE A 19 19.12 5.32 10.53
N LYS A 20 19.39 5.20 11.83
CA LYS A 20 20.73 5.41 12.40
C LYS A 20 21.55 4.15 12.17
N VAL A 21 22.63 4.24 11.40
CA VAL A 21 23.36 3.09 10.89
C VAL A 21 24.73 2.95 11.57
N HIS A 22 25.03 1.76 12.08
CA HIS A 22 26.32 1.37 12.63
C HIS A 22 26.93 0.26 11.77
N LYS A 23 28.03 0.57 11.07
CA LYS A 23 28.76 -0.38 10.23
C LYS A 23 29.73 -1.22 11.07
N TYR A 24 29.96 -2.47 10.65
CA TYR A 24 30.88 -3.42 11.29
C TYR A 24 30.65 -3.55 12.81
N PHE A 25 29.38 -3.66 13.19
CA PHE A 25 28.98 -3.74 14.59
C PHE A 25 29.50 -5.04 15.22
N LYS A 26 30.47 -4.89 16.12
CA LYS A 26 31.12 -6.01 16.80
C LYS A 26 30.49 -6.23 18.17
N THR A 27 29.93 -7.42 18.37
CA THR A 27 29.51 -7.91 19.68
C THR A 27 30.58 -8.84 20.26
N SER A 28 30.46 -9.23 21.52
CA SER A 28 31.34 -10.21 22.17
C SER A 28 31.41 -11.56 21.44
N LYS A 29 30.35 -11.96 20.74
CA LYS A 29 30.25 -13.28 20.08
C LYS A 29 30.15 -13.23 18.54
N HIS A 30 29.68 -12.12 17.97
CA HIS A 30 29.34 -12.05 16.54
C HIS A 30 29.72 -10.70 15.94
N LEU A 31 30.11 -10.72 14.67
CA LEU A 31 30.36 -9.53 13.86
C LEU A 31 29.21 -9.37 12.86
N VAL A 32 28.50 -8.25 12.96
CA VAL A 32 27.40 -7.91 12.05
C VAL A 32 27.89 -6.84 11.09
N ASP A 33 27.57 -6.98 9.81
CA ASP A 33 28.02 -6.00 8.81
C ASP A 33 27.35 -4.63 9.04
N ILE A 34 26.05 -4.60 9.35
CA ILE A 34 25.33 -3.36 9.66
C ILE A 34 24.28 -3.59 10.75
N TYR A 35 24.23 -2.69 11.73
CA TYR A 35 23.16 -2.57 12.71
C TYR A 35 22.46 -1.22 12.53
N GLY A 36 21.18 -1.25 12.17
CA GLY A 36 20.36 -0.06 11.94
C GLY A 36 19.29 0.11 13.02
N VAL A 37 19.08 1.33 13.50
CA VAL A 37 17.99 1.66 14.43
C VAL A 37 17.13 2.77 13.84
N LEU A 38 15.85 2.50 13.66
CA LEU A 38 14.86 3.49 13.27
C LEU A 38 14.12 3.97 14.52
N PRO A 39 14.35 5.21 14.98
CA PRO A 39 13.62 5.76 16.10
C PRO A 39 12.17 6.03 15.68
N THR A 40 11.20 5.47 16.40
CA THR A 40 9.78 5.76 16.19
C THR A 40 9.08 6.08 17.51
N VAL A 41 7.96 6.80 17.44
CA VAL A 41 7.19 7.22 18.63
C VAL A 41 6.60 6.05 19.43
N LEU A 42 6.54 4.85 18.84
CA LEU A 42 6.03 3.63 19.48
C LEU A 42 7.14 2.67 19.94
N GLY A 43 8.41 3.03 19.74
CA GLY A 43 9.56 2.20 20.08
C GLY A 43 10.60 2.15 18.97
N ASP A 44 11.84 1.87 19.34
CA ASP A 44 12.94 1.79 18.40
C ASP A 44 12.87 0.46 17.62
N ILE A 45 12.82 0.56 16.29
CA ILE A 45 12.87 -0.61 15.41
C ILE A 45 14.32 -0.86 15.05
N SER A 46 14.88 -1.96 15.55
CA SER A 46 16.25 -2.37 15.27
C SER A 46 16.28 -3.41 14.14
N VAL A 47 17.21 -3.23 13.21
CA VAL A 47 17.36 -4.07 12.02
C VAL A 47 18.83 -4.47 11.89
N ILE A 48 19.09 -5.77 11.77
CA ILE A 48 20.43 -6.26 11.43
C ILE A 48 20.50 -6.55 9.94
N VAL A 49 21.63 -6.20 9.32
CA VAL A 49 21.89 -6.51 7.92
C VAL A 49 23.18 -7.28 7.77
N ALA A 50 23.11 -8.37 7.02
CA ALA A 50 24.25 -9.18 6.61
C ALA A 50 24.47 -9.02 5.10
N CYS A 51 25.69 -8.67 4.72
CA CYS A 51 26.08 -8.47 3.33
C CYS A 51 26.99 -9.63 2.90
N LYS A 52 26.45 -10.54 2.09
CA LYS A 52 27.21 -11.65 1.50
C LYS A 52 27.59 -11.31 0.07
N ASN A 53 28.88 -11.21 -0.21
CA ASN A 53 29.39 -10.97 -1.55
C ASN A 53 29.88 -12.30 -2.13
N TYR A 54 28.97 -13.02 -2.79
CA TYR A 54 29.27 -14.27 -3.46
C TYR A 54 29.26 -14.07 -4.97
N GLU A 55 30.00 -14.93 -5.68
CA GLU A 55 29.91 -15.01 -7.12
C GLU A 55 28.58 -15.63 -7.55
N GLU A 56 28.14 -15.35 -8.77
CA GLU A 56 26.81 -15.73 -9.29
C GLU A 56 26.56 -17.25 -9.29
N ARG A 57 27.62 -18.06 -9.41
CA ARG A 57 27.54 -19.51 -9.32
C ARG A 57 27.23 -20.05 -7.92
N TRP A 58 27.45 -19.24 -6.87
CA TRP A 58 27.29 -19.66 -5.47
C TRP A 58 26.02 -19.07 -4.87
N LYS A 59 25.18 -19.95 -4.32
CA LYS A 59 23.94 -19.56 -3.66
C LYS A 59 24.11 -19.42 -2.15
N VAL A 60 23.39 -18.49 -1.56
CA VAL A 60 23.33 -18.35 -0.10
C VAL A 60 22.48 -19.49 0.50
N GLY A 61 23.06 -20.19 1.47
CA GLY A 61 22.45 -21.32 2.15
C GLY A 61 21.62 -20.93 3.37
N LEU A 62 20.97 -21.95 3.94
CA LEU A 62 20.15 -21.86 5.16
C LEU A 62 20.98 -21.52 6.42
N ASP A 63 22.24 -21.95 6.44
CA ASP A 63 23.21 -21.71 7.51
C ASP A 63 23.35 -20.21 7.82
N VAL A 64 23.50 -19.38 6.78
CA VAL A 64 23.62 -17.93 6.93
C VAL A 64 22.37 -17.33 7.57
N LEU A 65 21.19 -17.75 7.14
CA LEU A 65 19.92 -17.24 7.68
C LEU A 65 19.74 -17.62 9.15
N LYS A 66 20.07 -18.87 9.51
CA LYS A 66 19.99 -19.35 10.90
C LYS A 66 20.97 -18.61 11.80
N GLU A 67 22.21 -18.43 11.34
CA GLU A 67 23.22 -17.66 12.07
C GLU A 67 22.71 -16.24 12.34
N MET A 68 22.22 -15.55 11.31
CA MET A 68 21.71 -14.18 11.46
C MET A 68 20.45 -14.12 12.34
N GLU A 69 19.56 -15.12 12.28
CA GLU A 69 18.41 -15.18 13.19
C GLU A 69 18.86 -15.35 14.66
N MET A 70 19.87 -16.17 14.93
CA MET A 70 20.43 -16.30 16.29
C MET A 70 21.06 -14.99 16.77
N VAL A 71 21.77 -14.29 15.90
CA VAL A 71 22.35 -12.97 16.20
C VAL A 71 21.25 -11.95 16.46
N ALA A 72 20.18 -11.95 15.66
CA ALA A 72 19.03 -11.07 15.83
C ALA A 72 18.37 -11.25 17.20
N LYS A 73 18.17 -12.51 17.62
CA LYS A 73 17.62 -12.83 18.95
C LYS A 73 18.52 -12.34 20.07
N THR A 74 19.83 -12.45 19.91
CA THR A 74 20.81 -11.99 20.90
C THR A 74 20.83 -10.46 21.02
N LEU A 75 20.71 -9.75 19.89
CA LEU A 75 20.71 -8.29 19.82
C LEU A 75 19.32 -7.66 19.96
N GLN A 76 18.29 -8.47 20.24
CA GLN A 76 16.87 -8.06 20.26
C GLN A 76 16.46 -7.26 19.01
N ALA A 77 16.98 -7.67 17.84
CA ALA A 77 16.65 -7.04 16.57
C ALA A 77 15.24 -7.40 16.12
N SER A 78 14.46 -6.40 15.70
CA SER A 78 13.08 -6.59 15.23
C SER A 78 13.03 -7.31 13.87
N LYS A 79 14.03 -7.09 13.01
CA LYS A 79 14.08 -7.67 11.66
C LYS A 79 15.51 -8.00 11.23
N VAL A 80 15.64 -9.07 10.44
CA VAL A 80 16.88 -9.47 9.78
C VAL A 80 16.78 -9.17 8.30
N ILE A 81 17.83 -8.61 7.71
CA ILE A 81 17.95 -8.46 6.26
C ILE A 81 19.23 -9.16 5.82
N VAL A 82 19.13 -10.08 4.86
CA VAL A 82 20.30 -10.70 4.23
C VAL A 82 20.34 -10.23 2.79
N ILE A 83 21.47 -9.62 2.41
CA ILE A 83 21.69 -9.06 1.09
C ILE A 83 22.81 -9.83 0.42
N THR A 84 22.58 -10.26 -0.82
CA THR A 84 23.59 -10.94 -1.62
C THR A 84 23.75 -10.33 -3.01
N THR A 85 24.96 -10.45 -3.56
CA THR A 85 25.24 -10.16 -4.98
C THR A 85 24.96 -11.33 -5.90
N SER A 86 24.62 -12.49 -5.34
CA SER A 86 24.23 -13.70 -6.06
C SER A 86 22.73 -13.99 -5.88
N THR A 87 22.35 -15.25 -5.63
CA THR A 87 20.97 -15.70 -5.41
C THR A 87 20.85 -16.53 -4.13
N PHE A 88 19.65 -16.63 -3.57
CA PHE A 88 19.35 -17.57 -2.47
C PHE A 88 19.04 -18.99 -2.97
N SER A 89 19.31 -19.97 -2.12
CA SER A 89 18.84 -21.34 -2.32
C SER A 89 17.34 -21.48 -2.01
N ASP A 90 16.66 -22.45 -2.63
CA ASP A 90 15.22 -22.68 -2.42
C ASP A 90 14.89 -23.01 -0.95
N ASN A 91 15.82 -23.69 -0.27
CA ASN A 91 15.73 -23.96 1.17
C ASN A 91 15.80 -22.67 1.99
N ALA A 92 16.64 -21.70 1.60
CA ALA A 92 16.74 -20.41 2.28
C ALA A 92 15.49 -19.55 2.05
N LEU A 93 14.97 -19.52 0.82
CA LEU A 93 13.71 -18.84 0.48
C LEU A 93 12.54 -19.38 1.30
N SER A 94 12.40 -20.71 1.32
CA SER A 94 11.35 -21.38 2.10
C SER A 94 11.48 -21.14 3.60
N TYR A 95 12.70 -21.02 4.12
CA TYR A 95 12.94 -20.75 5.53
C TYR A 95 12.63 -19.30 5.94
N ALA A 96 12.89 -18.34 5.04
CA ALA A 96 12.57 -16.93 5.27
C ALA A 96 11.06 -16.67 5.23
N ASN A 97 10.31 -17.44 4.42
CA ASN A 97 8.86 -17.35 4.37
C ASN A 97 8.23 -17.60 5.76
N GLY A 98 7.48 -16.61 6.25
CA GLY A 98 6.83 -16.66 7.56
C GLY A 98 7.73 -16.28 8.75
N ARG A 99 8.95 -15.79 8.51
CA ARG A 99 9.85 -15.25 9.54
C ARG A 99 10.14 -13.76 9.32
N ASN A 100 10.69 -13.11 10.33
CA ASN A 100 11.12 -11.70 10.27
C ASN A 100 12.47 -11.54 9.54
N ILE A 101 12.63 -12.22 8.40
CA ILE A 101 13.84 -12.21 7.58
C ILE A 101 13.48 -11.71 6.19
N ALA A 102 14.07 -10.61 5.76
CA ALA A 102 14.00 -10.14 4.37
C ALA A 102 15.25 -10.61 3.63
N LEU A 103 15.04 -11.16 2.44
CA LEU A 103 16.09 -11.60 1.53
C LEU A 103 16.13 -10.62 0.37
N ILE A 104 17.32 -10.12 0.03
CA ILE A 104 17.54 -9.22 -1.09
C ILE A 104 18.60 -9.82 -2.01
N ASP A 105 18.16 -10.27 -3.17
CA ASP A 105 19.01 -10.83 -4.22
C ASP A 105 19.62 -9.74 -5.12
N LYS A 106 20.51 -10.16 -6.02
CA LYS A 106 21.12 -9.29 -7.05
C LYS A 106 20.10 -8.43 -7.78
N ASP A 107 19.01 -9.04 -8.26
CA ASP A 107 18.01 -8.33 -9.08
C ASP A 107 17.24 -7.30 -8.27
N GLU A 108 16.88 -7.64 -7.03
CA GLU A 108 16.21 -6.72 -6.11
C GLU A 108 17.14 -5.56 -5.72
N LEU A 109 18.42 -5.85 -5.47
CA LEU A 109 19.42 -4.83 -5.17
C LEU A 109 19.59 -3.86 -6.35
N MET A 110 19.58 -4.37 -7.58
CA MET A 110 19.62 -3.55 -8.80
C MET A 110 18.36 -2.70 -8.98
N ASN A 111 17.19 -3.22 -8.61
CA ASN A 111 15.94 -2.46 -8.65
C ASN A 111 15.95 -1.31 -7.63
N ILE A 112 16.45 -1.55 -6.42
CA ILE A 112 16.64 -0.51 -5.39
C ILE A 112 17.67 0.53 -5.87
N ALA A 113 18.75 0.11 -6.52
CA ALA A 113 19.75 1.03 -7.06
C ALA A 113 19.15 1.93 -8.16
N LYS A 114 18.33 1.37 -9.06
CA LYS A 114 17.66 2.12 -10.14
C LYS A 114 16.61 3.11 -9.62
N SER A 115 15.85 2.75 -8.59
CA SER A 115 14.87 3.66 -8.00
C SER A 115 15.55 4.85 -7.31
N LEU A 116 16.71 4.62 -6.70
CA LEU A 116 17.52 5.67 -6.08
C LEU A 116 18.20 6.57 -7.10
N SER A 117 18.58 6.08 -8.29
CA SER A 117 19.12 6.95 -9.34
C SER A 117 18.04 7.83 -9.95
N LYS A 118 16.85 7.29 -10.26
CA LYS A 118 15.71 8.08 -10.80
C LYS A 118 15.23 9.17 -9.84
N LYS A 119 15.18 8.89 -8.54
CA LYS A 119 14.79 9.88 -7.53
C LYS A 119 15.76 11.08 -7.42
N ASN A 120 16.99 10.98 -7.94
CA ASN A 120 17.89 12.14 -8.06
C ASN A 120 17.69 12.92 -9.38
N VAL A 121 17.00 12.37 -10.38
CA VAL A 121 16.74 13.03 -11.68
C VAL A 121 15.48 13.91 -11.62
N GLU A 122 14.48 13.52 -10.82
CA GLU A 122 13.25 14.32 -10.62
C GLU A 122 13.51 15.65 -9.87
N THR A 123 14.67 15.80 -9.21
CA THR A 123 15.04 17.04 -8.50
C THR A 123 15.58 18.14 -9.43
N TYR A 124 15.79 17.87 -10.73
CA TYR A 124 16.32 18.84 -11.72
C TYR A 124 15.37 19.10 -12.91
N GLN A 125 14.06 18.84 -12.77
CA GLN A 125 13.06 19.21 -13.80
C GLN A 125 11.92 20.08 -13.29
N ASN A 126 12.10 20.77 -12.15
CA ASN A 126 11.26 21.91 -11.79
C ASN A 126 12.09 23.18 -11.93
N TYR A 127 12.09 23.77 -13.13
CA TYR A 127 12.17 25.22 -13.36
C TYR A 127 11.61 25.47 -14.76
N ASP A 128 10.38 25.99 -14.73
CA ASP A 128 9.73 26.93 -15.64
C ASP A 128 9.88 26.74 -17.16
N GLU A 129 8.75 26.45 -17.81
CA GLU A 129 8.24 27.34 -18.85
C GLU A 129 6.73 27.15 -18.97
N GLU A 130 6.01 28.20 -18.56
CA GLU A 130 4.65 28.51 -18.98
C GLU A 130 4.66 28.71 -20.50
N GLU A 131 3.74 28.10 -21.24
CA GLU A 131 2.87 28.84 -22.18
C GLU A 131 1.79 27.96 -22.81
N GLU A 132 0.71 28.67 -23.13
CA GLU A 132 -0.55 28.26 -23.73
C GLU A 132 -0.41 27.70 -25.16
N GLY A 133 -1.52 27.14 -25.66
CA GLY A 133 -1.83 27.28 -27.08
C GLY A 133 -2.07 25.98 -27.84
N ASP A 134 -3.31 25.55 -27.74
CA ASP A 134 -4.17 25.16 -28.86
C ASP A 134 -3.95 23.86 -29.67
N GLU A 135 -5.13 23.28 -29.88
CA GLU A 135 -5.51 22.07 -30.58
C GLU A 135 -5.30 22.22 -32.09
N GLU A 136 -4.82 21.18 -32.78
CA GLU A 136 -5.62 20.39 -33.73
C GLU A 136 -4.78 19.56 -34.73
N GLU A 137 -5.22 18.30 -34.83
CA GLU A 137 -5.42 17.47 -36.01
C GLU A 137 -4.24 17.03 -36.92
N THR A 138 -3.88 15.78 -36.64
CA THR A 138 -3.24 14.75 -37.45
C THR A 138 -3.84 14.58 -38.86
N TYR A 139 -3.00 14.65 -39.90
CA TYR A 139 -3.25 14.04 -41.21
C TYR A 139 -2.35 12.82 -41.42
N VAL A 140 -2.96 11.65 -41.59
CA VAL A 140 -2.31 10.40 -42.03
C VAL A 140 -2.63 10.16 -43.51
N LEU A 141 -1.60 9.99 -44.34
CA LEU A 141 -1.73 9.41 -45.69
C LEU A 141 -1.10 8.00 -45.72
N PRO A 142 -1.82 6.96 -46.20
CA PRO A 142 -1.31 5.60 -46.31
C PRO A 142 -0.87 5.25 -47.75
N SER A 143 0.03 4.28 -47.89
CA SER A 143 0.25 3.56 -49.16
C SER A 143 0.58 2.09 -48.88
N ASP A 144 -0.30 1.23 -49.42
CA ASP A 144 -0.13 -0.10 -50.02
C ASP A 144 0.70 -1.18 -49.28
N SER A 145 0.24 -2.43 -49.09
CA SER A 145 -0.52 -3.27 -50.01
C SER A 145 -1.00 -4.57 -49.35
N ALA A 146 -1.96 -5.20 -50.03
CA ALA A 146 -2.29 -6.63 -50.08
C ALA A 146 -3.12 -7.24 -48.93
N GLY A 147 -4.36 -7.65 -49.29
CA GLY A 147 -5.14 -8.54 -48.41
C GLY A 147 -6.62 -8.70 -48.74
N SER A 148 -6.96 -9.06 -49.98
CA SER A 148 -8.11 -9.90 -50.40
C SER A 148 -9.57 -9.62 -49.95
N SER A 149 -10.47 -9.82 -50.92
CA SER A 149 -11.90 -10.17 -50.84
C SER A 149 -12.89 -9.04 -50.53
N PHE A 150 -13.58 -8.50 -51.56
CA PHE A 150 -14.78 -9.04 -52.21
C PHE A 150 -15.97 -9.21 -51.26
N LEU A 151 -16.94 -8.28 -51.33
CA LEU A 151 -18.30 -8.54 -51.82
C LEU A 151 -19.25 -7.40 -51.45
N SER A 152 -19.76 -6.72 -52.47
CA SER A 152 -20.91 -5.83 -52.41
C SER A 152 -22.20 -6.62 -52.22
N ARG A 153 -23.08 -6.21 -51.29
CA ARG A 153 -24.51 -6.55 -51.39
C ARG A 153 -25.38 -5.56 -50.60
N GLY A 154 -25.91 -4.59 -51.33
CA GLY A 154 -27.34 -4.25 -51.35
C GLY A 154 -28.08 -3.89 -50.06
N LYS A 155 -28.51 -2.62 -50.02
CA LYS A 155 -29.92 -2.19 -49.94
C LYS A 155 -30.70 -2.57 -48.67
N ARG A 156 -31.02 -1.57 -47.86
CA ARG A 156 -32.37 -1.01 -47.63
C ARG A 156 -32.45 -0.32 -46.27
N GLY A 157 -33.04 0.88 -46.28
CA GLY A 157 -33.28 1.65 -45.07
C GLY A 157 -34.32 1.02 -44.14
N SER A 158 -34.30 1.48 -42.90
CA SER A 158 -35.45 1.48 -42.01
C SER A 158 -35.31 2.68 -41.09
N LEU A 159 -36.26 3.60 -41.22
CA LEU A 159 -36.59 4.59 -40.20
C LEU A 159 -37.00 3.82 -38.94
N THR A 160 -36.31 4.02 -37.82
CA THR A 160 -36.82 3.54 -36.53
C THR A 160 -36.71 4.65 -35.51
N GLY A 161 -37.88 4.96 -34.96
CA GLY A 161 -38.17 6.12 -34.15
C GLY A 161 -37.24 6.32 -32.96
N LYS A 162 -36.93 7.60 -32.74
CA LYS A 162 -36.51 8.19 -31.49
C LYS A 162 -37.49 7.80 -30.37
N LYS A 163 -37.23 6.66 -29.72
CA LYS A 163 -37.74 6.37 -28.37
C LYS A 163 -36.75 6.96 -27.37
N ARG A 164 -37.11 8.13 -26.84
CA ARG A 164 -36.55 8.60 -25.57
C ARG A 164 -37.03 7.62 -24.50
N ASN A 165 -36.21 6.63 -24.17
CA ASN A 165 -36.34 5.96 -22.88
C ASN A 165 -35.90 6.99 -21.83
N ILE A 166 -36.89 7.60 -21.19
CA ILE A 166 -36.73 8.19 -19.85
C ILE A 166 -36.49 6.98 -18.94
N SER A 167 -35.23 6.56 -18.84
CA SER A 167 -34.79 5.64 -17.81
C SER A 167 -34.53 6.46 -16.56
N ASN A 168 -35.09 6.01 -15.45
CA ASN A 168 -34.95 6.53 -14.08
C ASN A 168 -33.49 6.51 -13.53
N SER A 169 -32.48 6.55 -14.39
CA SER A 169 -31.05 6.49 -14.05
C SER A 169 -30.48 7.81 -13.54
N ASP A 170 -31.13 8.94 -13.82
CA ASP A 170 -30.60 10.26 -13.41
C ASP A 170 -30.64 10.47 -11.89
N ALA A 171 -31.58 9.86 -11.17
CA ALA A 171 -31.62 9.93 -9.71
C ALA A 171 -30.50 9.10 -9.06
N SER A 172 -30.22 7.91 -9.60
CA SER A 172 -29.15 7.02 -9.13
C SER A 172 -27.77 7.61 -9.36
N ASP A 173 -27.55 8.24 -10.52
CA ASP A 173 -26.23 8.75 -10.88
C ASP A 173 -25.89 10.05 -10.14
N ASN A 174 -26.91 10.90 -9.88
CA ASN A 174 -26.75 12.03 -8.97
C ASN A 174 -26.55 11.58 -7.52
N LEU A 175 -27.27 10.55 -7.04
CA LEU A 175 -27.10 9.99 -5.70
C LEU A 175 -25.71 9.35 -5.52
N LYS A 176 -25.18 8.65 -6.53
CA LYS A 176 -23.82 8.07 -6.48
C LYS A 176 -22.74 9.15 -6.47
N LYS A 177 -22.91 10.23 -7.22
CA LYS A 177 -21.99 11.38 -7.21
C LYS A 177 -22.06 12.11 -5.87
N TRP A 178 -23.25 12.39 -5.35
CA TRP A 178 -23.43 13.06 -4.06
C TRP A 178 -22.95 12.18 -2.89
N GLY A 179 -23.21 10.87 -2.97
CA GLY A 179 -22.71 9.87 -2.02
C GLY A 179 -21.19 9.85 -1.96
N LYS A 180 -20.49 9.84 -3.10
CA LYS A 180 -19.01 9.90 -3.12
C LYS A 180 -18.45 11.17 -2.48
N THR A 181 -19.10 12.32 -2.71
CA THR A 181 -18.67 13.62 -2.14
C THR A 181 -18.98 13.74 -0.64
N LEU A 182 -20.01 13.05 -0.15
CA LEU A 182 -20.29 12.96 1.29
C LEU A 182 -19.36 11.95 1.97
N LEU A 183 -19.05 10.83 1.31
CA LEU A 183 -18.19 9.78 1.83
C LEU A 183 -16.71 10.18 1.88
N SER A 184 -16.29 11.21 1.17
CA SER A 184 -14.92 11.76 1.26
C SER A 184 -14.69 12.59 2.53
N ASN A 185 -15.75 13.07 3.17
CA ASN A 185 -15.66 13.91 4.36
C ASN A 185 -15.80 13.06 5.65
N PRO A 186 -14.81 13.06 6.55
CA PRO A 186 -14.85 12.25 7.77
C PRO A 186 -16.00 12.65 8.70
N ILE A 187 -16.38 13.94 8.70
CA ILE A 187 -17.51 14.46 9.48
C ILE A 187 -18.85 13.91 8.97
N ALA A 188 -19.02 13.84 7.65
CA ALA A 188 -20.24 13.29 7.05
C ALA A 188 -20.35 11.78 7.27
N LEU A 189 -19.22 11.05 7.25
CA LEU A 189 -19.17 9.64 7.64
C LEU A 189 -19.65 9.42 9.08
N ILE A 190 -19.20 10.25 10.02
CA ILE A 190 -19.65 10.18 11.43
C ILE A 190 -21.17 10.34 11.54
N ILE A 191 -21.75 11.32 10.84
CA ILE A 191 -23.20 11.57 10.85
C ILE A 191 -23.97 10.39 10.24
N ILE A 192 -23.50 9.85 9.12
CA ILE A 192 -24.12 8.69 8.46
C ILE A 192 -24.07 7.47 9.37
N VAL A 193 -22.92 7.21 10.01
CA VAL A 193 -22.77 6.07 10.94
C VAL A 193 -23.71 6.22 12.13
N LEU A 194 -23.85 7.41 12.71
CA LEU A 194 -24.79 7.67 13.81
C LEU A 194 -26.25 7.46 13.38
N ALA A 195 -26.63 7.95 12.19
CA ALA A 195 -27.99 7.80 11.66
C ALA A 195 -28.34 6.33 11.37
N VAL A 196 -27.43 5.58 10.75
CA VAL A 196 -27.68 4.17 10.39
C VAL A 196 -27.62 3.27 11.63
N SER A 197 -26.67 3.50 12.54
CA SER A 197 -26.54 2.72 13.78
C SER A 197 -27.69 2.94 14.76
N THR A 198 -28.38 4.08 14.72
CA THR A 198 -29.61 4.29 15.52
C THR A 198 -30.85 3.65 14.91
N LEU A 199 -30.88 3.47 13.58
CA LEU A 199 -32.03 2.96 12.82
C LEU A 199 -32.09 1.42 12.79
N ILE A 200 -30.95 0.73 12.70
CA ILE A 200 -30.90 -0.75 12.68
C ILE A 200 -31.49 -1.40 13.96
N PRO A 201 -31.15 -0.96 15.18
CA PRO A 201 -31.70 -1.52 16.41
C PRO A 201 -33.16 -1.14 16.65
N TYR A 202 -33.67 -0.10 15.98
CA TYR A 202 -35.09 0.27 16.05
C TYR A 202 -35.97 -0.73 15.28
N LEU A 203 -35.42 -1.38 14.23
CA LEU A 203 -36.10 -2.40 13.45
C LEU A 203 -36.21 -3.76 14.19
N ILE A 204 -35.23 -4.07 15.03
CA ILE A 204 -35.13 -5.36 15.73
C ILE A 204 -35.53 -5.09 17.18
N HIS A 205 -36.79 -5.35 17.54
CA HIS A 205 -37.38 -5.13 18.88
C HIS A 205 -36.64 -5.95 19.96
N ILE A 206 -35.47 -5.47 20.40
CA ILE A 206 -34.59 -6.13 21.39
C ILE A 206 -34.67 -5.41 22.73
N ASN A 207 -34.45 -6.16 23.82
CA ASN A 207 -34.34 -5.65 25.17
C ASN A 207 -33.40 -4.43 25.28
N LYS A 208 -33.87 -3.39 25.98
CA LYS A 208 -33.17 -2.10 26.13
C LYS A 208 -31.74 -2.22 26.66
N ALA A 209 -31.47 -3.20 27.52
CA ALA A 209 -30.13 -3.44 28.08
C ALA A 209 -29.10 -3.90 27.03
N LEU A 210 -29.52 -4.73 26.07
CA LEU A 210 -28.64 -5.26 25.02
C LEU A 210 -28.54 -4.29 23.83
N LEU A 211 -29.49 -3.37 23.71
CA LEU A 211 -29.58 -2.37 22.65
C LEU A 211 -28.34 -1.46 22.57
N GLY A 212 -27.79 -1.05 23.72
CA GLY A 212 -26.61 -0.18 23.77
C GLY A 212 -25.34 -0.87 23.26
N ILE A 213 -25.11 -2.11 23.70
CA ILE A 213 -23.96 -2.91 23.28
C ILE A 213 -24.05 -3.25 21.79
N LEU A 214 -25.25 -3.64 21.33
CA LEU A 214 -25.48 -3.96 19.91
C LEU A 214 -25.25 -2.72 19.02
N ARG A 215 -25.66 -1.52 19.46
CA ARG A 215 -25.39 -0.26 18.75
C ARG A 215 -23.90 0.01 18.57
N ILE A 216 -23.11 -0.23 19.61
CA ILE A 216 -21.65 -0.05 19.56
C ILE A 216 -21.03 -1.04 18.58
N PHE A 217 -21.46 -2.30 18.62
CA PHE A 217 -20.97 -3.35 17.71
C PHE A 217 -21.33 -3.04 16.26
N ILE A 218 -22.57 -2.62 15.99
CA ILE A 218 -23.00 -2.22 14.65
C ILE A 218 -22.21 -1.00 14.17
N ALA A 219 -22.01 0.02 15.01
CA ALA A 219 -21.21 1.19 14.66
C ALA A 219 -19.75 0.82 14.32
N ALA A 220 -19.16 -0.16 15.02
CA ALA A 220 -17.85 -0.69 14.70
C ALA A 220 -17.82 -1.32 13.29
N VAL A 221 -18.76 -2.20 12.99
CA VAL A 221 -18.83 -2.85 11.65
C VAL A 221 -19.09 -1.80 10.56
N LEU A 222 -19.97 -0.83 10.81
CA LEU A 222 -20.36 0.17 9.82
C LEU A 222 -19.24 1.19 9.53
N SER A 223 -18.51 1.63 10.55
CA SER A 223 -17.42 2.60 10.40
C SER A 223 -16.28 2.05 9.55
N TYR A 224 -15.84 0.81 9.79
CA TYR A 224 -14.84 0.17 8.94
C TYR A 224 -15.41 -0.26 7.59
N GLY A 225 -16.65 -0.76 7.55
CA GLY A 225 -17.28 -1.23 6.30
C GLY A 225 -17.52 -0.11 5.28
N ILE A 226 -17.99 1.06 5.73
CA ILE A 226 -18.21 2.21 4.84
C ILE A 226 -16.88 2.79 4.37
N VAL A 227 -15.90 2.95 5.26
CA VAL A 227 -14.58 3.50 4.87
C VAL A 227 -13.86 2.57 3.88
N MET A 228 -13.95 1.25 4.09
CA MET A 228 -13.39 0.25 3.16
C MET A 228 -14.07 0.26 1.77
N ALA A 229 -15.34 0.63 1.70
CA ALA A 229 -16.05 0.75 0.43
C ALA A 229 -15.64 2.01 -0.37
N VAL A 230 -15.13 3.03 0.33
CA VAL A 230 -14.74 4.32 -0.24
C VAL A 230 -13.25 4.33 -0.61
N GLU A 231 -12.42 3.76 0.26
CA GLU A 231 -10.98 3.73 0.14
C GLU A 231 -10.51 2.32 -0.23
N ARG A 232 -9.75 2.22 -1.32
CA ARG A 232 -9.20 0.93 -1.76
C ARG A 232 -7.94 0.54 -0.98
N ASP A 233 -7.35 1.50 -0.27
CA ASP A 233 -6.12 1.33 0.47
C ASP A 233 -6.41 0.91 1.92
N ILE A 234 -5.87 -0.25 2.29
CA ILE A 234 -6.13 -0.89 3.60
C ILE A 234 -5.57 -0.04 4.75
N THR A 235 -4.42 0.61 4.56
CA THR A 235 -3.78 1.45 5.59
C THR A 235 -4.58 2.73 5.85
N VAL A 236 -5.03 3.39 4.79
CA VAL A 236 -5.85 4.61 4.89
C VAL A 236 -7.21 4.27 5.49
N THR A 237 -7.79 3.14 5.08
CA THR A 237 -9.05 2.60 5.63
C THR A 237 -8.94 2.34 7.13
N LEU A 238 -7.82 1.77 7.59
CA LEU A 238 -7.62 1.48 9.02
C LEU A 238 -7.52 2.77 9.84
N ILE A 239 -6.79 3.76 9.34
CA ILE A 239 -6.57 5.04 10.03
C ILE A 239 -7.87 5.86 10.05
N ARG A 240 -8.52 6.07 8.90
CA ARG A 240 -9.76 6.85 8.83
C ARG A 240 -10.93 6.11 9.46
N GLY A 241 -11.04 4.80 9.26
CA GLY A 241 -12.05 3.94 9.91
C GLY A 241 -11.94 3.97 11.43
N SER A 242 -10.74 3.84 11.98
CA SER A 242 -10.53 3.93 13.43
C SER A 242 -10.87 5.31 13.98
N THR A 243 -10.51 6.41 13.29
CA THR A 243 -10.89 7.76 13.75
C THR A 243 -12.41 7.96 13.80
N VAL A 244 -13.14 7.53 12.77
CA VAL A 244 -14.61 7.62 12.74
C VAL A 244 -15.23 6.73 13.83
N PHE A 245 -14.69 5.53 14.04
CA PHE A 245 -15.13 4.63 15.10
C PHE A 245 -14.94 5.21 16.50
N PHE A 246 -13.75 5.75 16.83
CA PHE A 246 -13.49 6.28 18.17
C PHE A 246 -14.33 7.52 18.47
N VAL A 247 -14.53 8.41 17.49
CA VAL A 247 -15.39 9.59 17.68
C VAL A 247 -16.84 9.17 17.90
N THR A 248 -17.35 8.20 17.13
CA THR A 248 -18.71 7.68 17.31
C THR A 248 -18.87 6.91 18.63
N LEU A 249 -17.86 6.13 19.04
CA LEU A 249 -17.82 5.45 20.33
C LEU A 249 -17.95 6.43 21.50
N ILE A 250 -17.18 7.53 21.49
CA ILE A 250 -17.22 8.55 22.53
C ILE A 250 -18.61 9.17 22.63
N ILE A 251 -19.24 9.49 21.48
CA ILE A 251 -20.60 10.03 21.43
C ILE A 251 -21.60 9.03 22.03
N TYR A 252 -21.50 7.74 21.68
CA TYR A 252 -22.40 6.72 22.24
C TYR A 252 -22.20 6.49 23.73
N ILE A 253 -20.96 6.50 24.21
CA ILE A 253 -20.66 6.43 25.64
C ILE A 253 -21.30 7.64 26.35
N ALA A 254 -21.14 8.85 25.82
CA ALA A 254 -21.76 10.05 26.37
C ALA A 254 -23.30 9.97 26.38
N LEU A 255 -23.92 9.45 25.31
CA LEU A 255 -25.37 9.25 25.24
C LEU A 255 -25.88 8.22 26.26
N ILE A 256 -25.12 7.16 26.51
CA ILE A 256 -25.44 6.16 27.54
C ILE A 256 -25.37 6.79 28.94
N PHE A 257 -24.38 7.65 29.20
CA PHE A 257 -24.27 8.34 30.49
C PHE A 257 -25.34 9.42 30.71
N LEU A 258 -25.90 9.99 29.64
CA LEU A 258 -26.92 11.04 29.71
C LEU A 258 -28.36 10.48 29.82
N THR A 259 -28.58 9.20 29.49
CA THR A 259 -29.90 8.54 29.49
C THR A 259 -30.10 7.71 30.75
#